data_AF-A0A7C6DSL0-F1
#
_entry.id   AF-A0A7C6DSL0-F1
#
_cell.length_a   1.000
_cell.length_b   1.000
_cell.length_c   1.000
_cell.angle_alpha   90.00
_cell.angle_beta   90.00
_cell.angle_gamma   90.00
#
_symmetry.space_group_name_H-M   'P 1'
#
loop_
_entity.id
_entity.type
_entity.pdbx_description
1 polymer ?
#
loop_
_entity_poly.entity_id
_entity_poly.type
_entity_poly.pdbx_seq_one_letter_code
_entity_poly.pdbx_strand_id
1 'polypeptide(L)'
;MMRIFLAIFFCIIFLSGCNKTEINQNNQDFIGVVDLYKLRNSKTYQESERKLEELKKDVEQKLKENKGQNLEYFLKYNFDEKKEKIMKEYNEKVMKAIYYTANKEKIGLVVSRSVLIYGGLDLTEKVIENLDKGNFDNLPLYNNVQMIAYTKQKNIPQEIVKQIYEEKKIYIVLDKKDVLLGGFDLDELLQKQQKDKDKPNPHK
;
A
#
# COMPACT_ATOMS: atom_id res chain seq x y z
N MET A 1 49.13 -10.11 69.81
CA MET A 1 48.71 -11.30 69.05
C MET A 1 48.05 -10.83 67.75
N MET A 2 48.41 -11.47 66.62
CA MET A 2 47.84 -11.42 65.24
C MET A 2 47.67 -10.02 64.59
N ARG A 3 48.49 -9.59 63.61
CA ARG A 3 48.50 -9.94 62.16
C ARG A 3 47.09 -9.82 61.54
N ILE A 4 46.82 -8.96 60.55
CA ILE A 4 47.11 -9.20 59.12
C ILE A 4 46.93 -7.89 58.31
N PHE A 5 47.91 -7.62 57.42
CA PHE A 5 47.84 -6.74 56.25
C PHE A 5 46.79 -7.23 55.25
N LEU A 6 45.99 -6.35 54.62
CA LEU A 6 45.83 -6.37 53.14
C LEU A 6 45.09 -5.16 52.55
N ALA A 7 45.80 -4.50 51.64
CA ALA A 7 45.35 -3.93 50.36
C ALA A 7 44.18 -2.93 50.32
N ILE A 8 44.59 -1.68 50.19
CA ILE A 8 44.16 -0.69 49.18
C ILE A 8 43.40 -1.32 48.00
N PHE A 9 42.15 -0.89 47.77
CA PHE A 9 41.71 -0.51 46.43
C PHE A 9 40.64 0.58 46.51
N PHE A 10 41.09 1.80 46.24
CA PHE A 10 40.29 2.93 45.80
C PHE A 10 39.58 2.52 44.49
N CYS A 11 38.26 2.70 44.39
CA CYS A 11 37.63 3.48 43.30
C CYS A 11 36.13 3.20 43.15
N ILE A 12 35.39 4.29 43.37
CA ILE A 12 34.34 4.80 42.49
C ILE A 12 33.03 3.98 42.44
N ILE A 13 32.08 4.54 43.18
CA ILE A 13 30.65 4.53 42.93
C ILE A 13 30.35 4.61 41.43
N PHE A 14 29.77 3.56 40.86
CA PHE A 14 28.81 3.70 39.77
C PHE A 14 27.67 2.71 40.00
N LEU A 15 26.61 3.24 40.61
CA LEU A 15 25.24 2.78 40.37
C LEU A 15 24.97 2.93 38.88
N SER A 16 25.31 1.90 38.11
CA SER A 16 24.78 1.74 36.76
C SER A 16 23.56 0.84 36.90
N GLY A 17 22.41 1.49 37.10
CA GLY A 17 21.14 0.88 36.81
C GLY A 17 21.26 0.19 35.45
N CYS A 18 20.96 -1.10 35.45
CA CYS A 18 20.74 -1.84 34.23
C CYS A 18 19.47 -1.25 33.61
N ASN A 19 19.59 -0.10 32.95
CA ASN A 19 18.64 0.34 31.98
C ASN A 19 18.66 -0.76 30.92
N LYS A 20 17.74 -1.71 31.04
CA LYS A 20 17.08 -2.21 29.85
C LYS A 20 16.70 -0.94 29.12
N THR A 21 17.45 -0.61 28.08
CA THR A 21 16.92 0.17 26.99
C THR A 21 15.68 -0.62 26.57
N GLU A 22 14.54 -0.28 27.17
CA GLU A 22 13.28 -0.36 26.50
C GLU A 22 13.55 0.35 25.18
N ILE A 23 13.73 -0.48 24.14
CA ILE A 23 13.58 -0.01 22.79
C ILE A 23 12.17 0.54 22.78
N ASN A 24 12.08 1.85 22.93
CA ASN A 24 10.84 2.59 22.84
C ASN A 24 10.37 2.34 21.40
N GLN A 25 9.49 1.36 21.21
CA GLN A 25 8.86 0.99 19.92
C GLN A 25 7.91 2.10 19.45
N ASN A 26 8.29 3.37 19.60
CA ASN A 26 7.48 4.52 19.23
C ASN A 26 7.68 4.98 17.78
N ASN A 27 8.45 4.23 16.98
CA ASN A 27 8.48 4.38 15.52
C ASN A 27 8.27 3.01 14.89
N GLN A 28 7.02 2.57 14.73
CA GLN A 28 6.72 1.38 13.95
C GLN A 28 5.69 1.71 12.88
N ASP A 29 6.20 2.35 11.84
CA ASP A 29 5.55 2.50 10.56
C ASP A 29 5.60 1.18 9.83
N PHE A 30 4.68 0.30 10.24
CA PHE A 30 4.52 -1.01 9.64
C PHE A 30 3.98 -0.89 8.22
N ILE A 31 4.50 -1.73 7.34
CA ILE A 31 3.89 -2.02 6.05
C ILE A 31 2.61 -2.83 6.31
N GLY A 32 1.47 -2.29 5.93
CA GLY A 32 0.21 -3.01 5.87
C GLY A 32 0.14 -3.85 4.60
N VAL A 33 -0.54 -4.98 4.69
CA VAL A 33 -0.68 -5.92 3.58
C VAL A 33 -2.14 -6.28 3.42
N VAL A 34 -2.64 -6.21 2.20
CA VAL A 34 -4.02 -6.58 1.88
C VAL A 34 -4.02 -7.66 0.80
N ASP A 35 -4.69 -8.77 1.08
CA ASP A 35 -4.99 -9.79 0.08
C ASP A 35 -6.22 -9.38 -0.72
N LEU A 36 -5.99 -8.79 -1.90
CA LEU A 36 -7.03 -8.32 -2.80
C LEU A 36 -7.95 -9.46 -3.30
N TYR A 37 -7.45 -10.70 -3.35
CA TYR A 37 -8.29 -11.84 -3.76
C TYR A 37 -9.31 -12.18 -2.67
N LYS A 38 -8.91 -12.11 -1.40
CA LYS A 38 -9.80 -12.36 -0.26
C LYS A 38 -10.86 -11.27 -0.06
N LEU A 39 -10.67 -10.07 -0.60
CA LEU A 39 -11.71 -9.02 -0.58
C LEU A 39 -12.99 -9.44 -1.32
N ARG A 40 -12.93 -10.46 -2.18
CA ARG A 40 -14.09 -11.08 -2.81
C ARG A 40 -15.04 -11.77 -1.82
N ASN A 41 -14.56 -12.07 -0.61
CA ASN A 41 -15.39 -12.63 0.45
C ASN A 41 -16.27 -11.58 1.14
N SER A 42 -16.05 -10.28 0.87
CA SER A 42 -16.88 -9.20 1.42
C SER A 42 -18.31 -9.25 0.88
N LYS A 43 -19.28 -8.89 1.72
CA LYS A 43 -20.68 -8.73 1.29
C LYS A 43 -20.79 -7.68 0.18
N THR A 44 -19.97 -6.64 0.24
CA THR A 44 -19.92 -5.57 -0.76
C THR A 44 -19.52 -6.08 -2.16
N TYR A 45 -18.56 -7.02 -2.23
CA TYR A 45 -18.23 -7.69 -3.49
C TYR A 45 -19.39 -8.58 -3.95
N GLN A 46 -19.95 -9.40 -3.06
CA GLN A 46 -21.08 -10.27 -3.37
C GLN A 46 -22.29 -9.49 -3.90
N GLU A 47 -22.56 -8.30 -3.38
CA GLU A 47 -23.61 -7.41 -3.89
C GLU A 47 -23.32 -6.91 -5.31
N SER A 48 -22.06 -6.58 -5.58
CA SER A 48 -21.60 -6.14 -6.90
C SER A 48 -21.71 -7.27 -7.93
N GLU A 49 -21.31 -8.50 -7.55
CA GLU A 49 -21.52 -9.70 -8.36
C GLU A 49 -23.01 -9.96 -8.63
N ARG A 50 -23.88 -9.83 -7.62
CA ARG A 50 -25.32 -10.00 -7.82
C ARG A 50 -25.88 -9.00 -8.84
N LYS A 51 -25.46 -7.73 -8.77
CA LYS A 51 -25.84 -6.69 -9.75
C LYS A 51 -25.36 -7.04 -11.16
N LEU A 52 -24.16 -7.62 -11.29
CA LEU A 52 -23.63 -8.08 -12.58
C LEU A 52 -24.43 -9.26 -13.14
N GLU A 53 -24.82 -10.22 -12.30
CA GLU A 53 -25.63 -11.36 -12.71
C GLU A 53 -27.06 -10.94 -13.11
N GLU A 54 -27.68 -10.02 -12.39
CA GLU A 54 -28.96 -9.43 -12.76
C GLU A 54 -28.87 -8.70 -14.11
N LEU A 55 -27.80 -7.95 -14.33
CA LEU A 55 -27.53 -7.26 -15.60
C LEU A 55 -27.33 -8.24 -16.76
N LYS A 56 -26.60 -9.34 -16.56
CA LYS A 56 -26.44 -10.39 -17.58
C LYS A 56 -27.79 -10.99 -17.97
N LYS A 57 -28.62 -11.34 -16.98
CA LYS A 57 -29.94 -11.92 -17.20
C LYS A 57 -30.87 -10.97 -17.97
N ASP A 58 -30.85 -9.67 -17.65
CA ASP A 58 -31.62 -8.65 -18.38
C ASP A 58 -31.20 -8.56 -19.86
N VAL A 59 -29.90 -8.61 -20.14
CA VAL A 59 -29.37 -8.62 -21.52
C VAL A 59 -29.77 -9.89 -22.26
N GLU A 60 -29.60 -11.06 -21.64
CA GLU A 60 -29.98 -12.35 -22.23
C GLU A 60 -31.48 -12.42 -22.54
N GLN A 61 -32.33 -11.89 -21.66
CA GLN A 61 -33.77 -11.83 -21.89
C GLN A 61 -34.10 -10.94 -23.09
N LYS A 62 -33.52 -9.74 -23.17
CA LYS A 62 -33.73 -8.81 -24.30
C LYS A 62 -33.28 -9.38 -25.64
N LEU A 63 -32.20 -10.17 -25.64
CA LEU A 63 -31.73 -10.87 -26.85
C LEU A 63 -32.65 -12.02 -27.27
N LYS A 64 -33.27 -12.74 -26.31
CA LYS A 64 -34.23 -13.80 -26.61
C LYS A 64 -35.52 -13.24 -27.21
N GLU A 65 -35.98 -12.11 -26.71
CA GLU A 65 -37.20 -11.44 -27.15
C GLU A 65 -37.03 -10.75 -28.51
N ASN A 66 -35.80 -10.44 -28.94
CA ASN A 66 -35.57 -9.59 -30.10
C ASN A 66 -34.21 -9.87 -30.77
N LYS A 67 -34.22 -10.30 -32.06
CA LYS A 67 -33.07 -10.91 -32.77
C LYS A 67 -32.37 -10.00 -33.80
N GLY A 68 -32.40 -8.68 -33.60
CA GLY A 68 -31.72 -7.74 -34.50
C GLY A 68 -30.22 -7.62 -34.18
N GLN A 69 -29.35 -7.73 -35.18
CA GLN A 69 -27.89 -7.60 -34.99
C GLN A 69 -27.51 -6.24 -34.37
N ASN A 70 -28.16 -5.14 -34.77
CA ASN A 70 -27.92 -3.81 -34.19
C ASN A 70 -28.29 -3.74 -32.70
N LEU A 71 -29.32 -4.49 -32.29
CA LEU A 71 -29.72 -4.57 -30.89
C LEU A 71 -28.70 -5.36 -30.08
N GLU A 72 -28.15 -6.43 -30.63
CA GLU A 72 -27.11 -7.23 -29.97
C GLU A 72 -25.86 -6.41 -29.67
N TYR A 73 -25.34 -5.67 -30.66
CA TYR A 73 -24.21 -4.77 -30.46
C TYR A 73 -24.51 -3.70 -29.41
N PHE A 74 -25.70 -3.09 -29.46
CA PHE A 74 -26.10 -2.07 -28.49
C PHE A 74 -26.19 -2.65 -27.06
N LEU A 75 -26.80 -3.82 -26.89
CA LEU A 75 -26.93 -4.45 -25.57
C LEU A 75 -25.58 -4.88 -25.00
N LYS A 76 -24.68 -5.40 -25.84
CA LYS A 76 -23.31 -5.74 -25.42
C LYS A 76 -22.53 -4.50 -24.98
N TYR A 77 -22.59 -3.41 -25.74
CA TYR A 77 -21.93 -2.16 -25.36
C TYR A 77 -22.46 -1.62 -24.01
N ASN A 78 -23.79 -1.56 -23.86
CA ASN A 78 -24.40 -1.11 -22.60
C ASN A 78 -24.08 -2.03 -21.41
N PHE A 79 -23.94 -3.34 -21.68
CA PHE A 79 -23.50 -4.30 -20.66
C PHE A 79 -22.09 -3.98 -20.16
N ASP A 80 -21.16 -3.79 -21.08
CA ASP A 80 -19.76 -3.49 -20.74
C ASP A 80 -19.64 -2.17 -19.96
N GLU A 81 -20.35 -1.12 -20.38
CA GLU A 81 -20.38 0.17 -19.68
C GLU A 81 -20.93 0.05 -18.24
N LYS A 82 -22.06 -0.64 -18.08
CA LYS A 82 -22.66 -0.84 -16.74
C LYS A 82 -21.81 -1.74 -15.86
N LYS A 83 -21.19 -2.77 -16.43
CA LYS A 83 -20.23 -3.63 -15.73
C LYS A 83 -19.05 -2.82 -15.23
N GLU A 84 -18.46 -1.98 -16.08
CA GLU A 84 -17.35 -1.10 -15.69
C GLU A 84 -17.76 -0.19 -14.53
N LYS A 85 -18.93 0.44 -14.62
CA LYS A 85 -19.45 1.31 -13.56
C LYS A 85 -19.59 0.56 -12.21
N ILE A 86 -20.20 -0.62 -12.21
CA ILE A 86 -20.35 -1.44 -10.98
C ILE A 86 -18.98 -1.76 -10.37
N MET A 87 -18.02 -2.19 -11.19
CA MET A 87 -16.69 -2.55 -10.71
C MET A 87 -15.88 -1.32 -10.25
N LYS A 88 -16.06 -0.17 -10.90
CA LYS A 88 -15.45 1.10 -10.48
C LYS A 88 -15.96 1.52 -9.11
N GLU A 89 -17.28 1.50 -8.90
CA GLU A 89 -17.89 1.81 -7.60
C GLU A 89 -17.38 0.86 -6.49
N TYR A 90 -17.25 -0.44 -6.79
CA TYR A 90 -16.65 -1.40 -5.86
C TYR A 90 -15.20 -1.05 -5.53
N ASN A 91 -14.36 -0.80 -6.55
CA ASN A 91 -12.95 -0.47 -6.38
C ASN A 91 -12.75 0.82 -5.57
N GLU A 92 -13.59 1.83 -5.78
CA GLU A 92 -13.56 3.07 -4.99
C GLU A 92 -13.86 2.80 -3.51
N LYS A 93 -14.84 1.94 -3.21
CA LYS A 93 -15.13 1.52 -1.82
C LYS A 93 -13.98 0.74 -1.20
N VAL A 94 -13.35 -0.17 -1.95
CA VAL A 94 -12.15 -0.89 -1.51
C VAL A 94 -11.03 0.08 -1.15
N MET A 95 -10.74 1.06 -2.00
CA MET A 95 -9.72 2.05 -1.75
C MET A 95 -10.00 2.88 -0.49
N LYS A 96 -11.25 3.31 -0.30
CA LYS A 96 -11.67 4.02 0.93
C LYS A 96 -11.54 3.15 2.18
N ALA A 97 -11.90 1.87 2.10
CA ALA A 97 -11.76 0.93 3.21
C ALA A 97 -10.29 0.68 3.58
N ILE A 98 -9.41 0.52 2.58
CA ILE A 98 -7.96 0.40 2.78
C ILE A 98 -7.42 1.67 3.46
N TYR A 99 -7.75 2.84 2.93
CA TYR A 99 -7.34 4.13 3.50
C TYR A 99 -7.80 4.30 4.94
N TYR A 100 -9.09 4.05 5.22
CA TYR A 100 -9.66 4.17 6.56
C TYR A 100 -8.97 3.22 7.54
N THR A 101 -8.77 1.96 7.14
CA THR A 101 -8.11 0.94 7.96
C THR A 101 -6.67 1.34 8.25
N ALA A 102 -5.92 1.75 7.23
CA ALA A 102 -4.52 2.10 7.37
C ALA A 102 -4.31 3.34 8.26
N ASN A 103 -5.19 4.35 8.19
CA ASN A 103 -5.17 5.47 9.14
C ASN A 103 -5.41 5.02 10.58
N LYS A 104 -6.45 4.18 10.80
CA LYS A 104 -6.82 3.71 12.14
C LYS A 104 -5.69 2.90 12.78
N GLU A 105 -4.97 2.14 11.96
CA GLU A 105 -3.83 1.31 12.37
C GLU A 105 -2.49 2.06 12.31
N LYS A 106 -2.50 3.36 11.97
CA LYS A 106 -1.29 4.21 11.82
C LYS A 106 -0.24 3.63 10.87
N ILE A 107 -0.69 3.01 9.79
CA ILE A 107 0.14 2.39 8.77
C ILE A 107 0.47 3.40 7.68
N GLY A 108 1.75 3.59 7.36
CA GLY A 108 2.16 4.55 6.32
C GLY A 108 2.05 4.03 4.88
N LEU A 109 1.99 2.70 4.71
CA LEU A 109 2.02 2.02 3.41
C LEU A 109 1.15 0.79 3.41
N VAL A 110 0.35 0.61 2.37
CA VAL A 110 -0.34 -0.65 2.12
C VAL A 110 0.04 -1.20 0.76
N VAL A 111 0.48 -2.46 0.74
CA VAL A 111 0.82 -3.20 -0.48
C VAL A 111 -0.09 -4.42 -0.65
N SER A 112 -0.14 -4.94 -1.87
CA SER A 112 -0.81 -6.21 -2.16
C SER A 112 -0.05 -7.39 -1.54
N ARG A 113 -0.77 -8.39 -1.00
CA ARG A 113 -0.15 -9.64 -0.51
C ARG A 113 0.66 -10.36 -1.58
N SER A 114 0.27 -10.24 -2.85
CA SER A 114 0.96 -10.90 -3.97
C SER A 114 2.40 -10.44 -4.20
N VAL A 115 2.78 -9.26 -3.71
CA VAL A 115 4.10 -8.66 -3.94
C VAL A 115 5.02 -8.82 -2.74
N LEU A 116 4.51 -9.36 -1.63
CA LEU A 116 5.25 -9.51 -0.39
C LEU A 116 5.47 -10.99 -0.05
N ILE A 117 6.74 -11.38 0.04
CA ILE A 117 7.14 -12.76 0.35
C ILE A 117 7.01 -13.04 1.85
N TYR A 118 7.37 -12.08 2.70
CA TYR A 118 7.34 -12.23 4.16
C TYR A 118 7.21 -10.88 4.87
N GLY A 119 6.55 -10.88 6.03
CA GLY A 119 6.37 -9.72 6.89
C GLY A 119 5.09 -8.93 6.61
N GLY A 120 5.04 -7.71 7.17
CA GLY A 120 3.90 -6.82 7.09
C GLY A 120 2.73 -7.21 8.01
N LEU A 121 1.93 -6.22 8.39
CA LEU A 121 0.71 -6.42 9.17
C LEU A 121 -0.43 -6.74 8.20
N ASP A 122 -1.00 -7.93 8.32
CA ASP A 122 -2.17 -8.31 7.52
C ASP A 122 -3.40 -7.50 7.93
N LEU A 123 -3.90 -6.69 7.00
CA LEU A 123 -5.07 -5.83 7.18
C LEU A 123 -6.34 -6.42 6.55
N THR A 124 -6.24 -7.57 5.88
CA THR A 124 -7.29 -8.09 4.99
C THR A 124 -8.66 -8.15 5.67
N GLU A 125 -8.74 -8.78 6.85
CA GLU A 125 -10.01 -8.93 7.58
C GLU A 125 -10.58 -7.58 8.05
N LYS A 126 -9.73 -6.67 8.53
CA LYS A 126 -10.15 -5.33 8.95
C LYS A 126 -10.65 -4.50 7.76
N VAL A 127 -10.01 -4.64 6.61
CA VAL A 127 -10.46 -4.00 5.36
C VAL A 127 -11.80 -4.58 4.92
N ILE A 128 -12.00 -5.90 4.98
CA ILE A 128 -13.30 -6.53 4.68
C ILE A 128 -14.39 -6.00 5.61
N GLU A 129 -14.12 -5.95 6.91
CA GLU A 129 -15.05 -5.44 7.91
C GLU A 129 -15.44 -3.98 7.63
N ASN A 130 -14.46 -3.12 7.36
CA ASN A 130 -14.70 -1.70 7.06
C ASN A 130 -15.38 -1.52 5.70
N LEU A 131 -15.05 -2.36 4.71
CA LEU A 131 -15.68 -2.39 3.41
C LEU A 131 -17.18 -2.66 3.53
N ASP A 132 -17.55 -3.68 4.30
CA ASP A 132 -18.95 -4.09 4.52
C ASP A 132 -19.74 -3.14 5.41
N LYS A 133 -19.08 -2.40 6.31
CA LYS A 133 -19.73 -1.37 7.12
C LYS A 133 -20.03 -0.09 6.33
N GLY A 134 -19.29 0.20 5.25
CA GLY A 134 -19.55 1.36 4.39
C GLY A 134 -19.30 2.74 5.02
N ASN A 135 -18.75 2.82 6.23
CA ASN A 135 -18.58 4.07 6.97
C ASN A 135 -17.29 4.81 6.53
N PHE A 136 -17.33 5.46 5.37
CA PHE A 136 -16.20 6.23 4.82
C PHE A 136 -16.39 7.75 4.85
N ASP A 137 -17.46 8.26 5.45
CA ASP A 137 -17.85 9.68 5.32
C ASP A 137 -16.91 10.65 6.03
N ASN A 138 -16.05 10.15 6.93
CA ASN A 138 -15.01 10.91 7.61
C ASN A 138 -13.65 10.22 7.43
N LEU A 139 -13.13 10.22 6.20
CA LEU A 139 -11.75 9.80 5.95
C LEU A 139 -10.81 10.83 6.60
N PRO A 140 -10.06 10.45 7.66
CA PRO A 140 -9.13 11.40 8.29
C PRO A 140 -8.05 11.82 7.28
N LEU A 141 -7.54 13.05 7.37
CA LEU A 141 -6.39 13.48 6.58
C LEU A 141 -5.16 12.62 6.95
N TYR A 142 -4.55 11.98 5.95
CA TYR A 142 -3.36 11.15 6.12
C TYR A 142 -2.17 12.05 6.46
N ASN A 143 -1.78 12.10 7.73
CA ASN A 143 -0.65 12.95 8.15
C ASN A 143 0.70 12.19 8.23
N ASN A 144 0.68 10.85 8.08
CA ASN A 144 1.84 9.98 8.35
C ASN A 144 2.21 9.07 7.17
N VAL A 145 2.20 9.58 5.93
CA VAL A 145 2.74 8.82 4.79
C VAL A 145 4.26 8.72 4.96
N GLN A 146 4.74 7.58 5.42
CA GLN A 146 6.17 7.31 5.44
C GLN A 146 6.74 7.18 4.04
N MET A 147 8.00 7.57 3.93
CA MET A 147 8.76 7.85 2.72
C MET A 147 9.10 6.55 1.96
N ILE A 148 8.10 5.92 1.36
CA ILE A 148 8.31 4.91 0.31
C ILE A 148 8.27 5.62 -1.02
N ALA A 149 8.97 5.10 -2.01
CA ALA A 149 8.91 5.65 -3.34
C ALA A 149 8.60 4.54 -4.34
N TYR A 150 7.99 4.90 -5.46
CA TYR A 150 7.58 3.93 -6.47
C TYR A 150 7.93 4.43 -7.86
N THR A 151 8.16 3.50 -8.78
CA THR A 151 8.42 3.82 -10.18
C THR A 151 7.96 2.69 -11.10
N LYS A 152 7.72 3.03 -12.36
CA LYS A 152 7.51 2.04 -13.44
C LYS A 152 8.82 1.42 -13.95
N GLN A 153 9.97 1.98 -13.55
CA GLN A 153 11.28 1.56 -14.06
C GLN A 153 11.81 0.32 -13.33
N LYS A 154 11.94 -0.80 -14.06
CA LYS A 154 12.33 -2.11 -13.50
C LYS A 154 13.79 -2.20 -13.06
N ASN A 155 14.68 -1.39 -13.66
CA ASN A 155 16.11 -1.38 -13.38
C ASN A 155 16.53 0.03 -12.98
N ILE A 156 16.57 0.27 -11.67
CA ILE A 156 17.06 1.53 -11.10
C ILE A 156 18.55 1.33 -10.77
N PRO A 157 19.46 2.17 -11.29
CA PRO A 157 20.87 2.14 -10.92
C PRO A 157 21.05 2.23 -9.40
N GLN A 158 21.92 1.41 -8.81
CA GLN A 158 22.10 1.38 -7.35
C GLN A 158 22.61 2.71 -6.80
N GLU A 159 23.34 3.48 -7.59
CA GLU A 159 23.83 4.81 -7.22
C GLU A 159 22.64 5.78 -7.00
N ILE A 160 21.61 5.66 -7.83
CA ILE A 160 20.39 6.47 -7.71
C ILE A 160 19.59 6.03 -6.48
N VAL A 161 19.47 4.72 -6.24
CA VAL A 161 18.80 4.19 -5.03
C VAL A 161 19.49 4.71 -3.76
N LYS A 162 20.82 4.68 -3.74
CA LYS A 162 21.63 5.17 -2.61
C LYS A 162 21.47 6.69 -2.40
N GLN A 163 21.48 7.47 -3.47
CA GLN A 163 21.32 8.93 -3.38
C GLN A 163 19.91 9.31 -2.90
N ILE A 164 18.88 8.62 -3.40
CA ILE A 164 17.49 8.78 -2.95
C ILE A 164 17.35 8.37 -1.47
N TYR A 165 18.00 7.27 -1.05
CA TYR A 165 18.05 6.86 0.35
C TYR A 165 18.71 7.92 1.25
N GLU A 166 19.84 8.49 0.84
CA GLU A 166 20.58 9.47 1.63
C GLU A 166 19.86 10.83 1.71
N GLU A 167 19.27 11.30 0.61
CA GLU A 167 18.60 12.61 0.54
C GLU A 167 17.18 12.60 1.11
N LYS A 168 16.44 11.51 0.87
CA LYS A 168 15.00 11.42 1.13
C LYS A 168 14.65 10.35 2.16
N LYS A 169 15.62 9.59 2.67
CA LYS A 169 15.39 8.50 3.64
C LYS A 169 14.34 7.50 3.13
N ILE A 170 14.39 7.16 1.85
CA ILE A 170 13.44 6.20 1.24
C ILE A 170 13.96 4.78 1.44
N TYR A 171 13.23 3.96 2.21
CA TYR A 171 13.70 2.63 2.62
C TYR A 171 13.31 1.50 1.65
N ILE A 172 12.28 1.72 0.82
CA ILE A 172 11.74 0.70 -0.09
C ILE A 172 11.34 1.38 -1.40
N VAL A 173 11.76 0.79 -2.52
CA VAL A 173 11.29 1.16 -3.86
C VAL A 173 10.46 0.03 -4.43
N LEU A 174 9.22 0.33 -4.79
CA LEU A 174 8.25 -0.64 -5.31
C LEU A 174 7.91 -0.31 -6.77
N ASP A 175 7.46 -1.32 -7.52
CA ASP A 175 6.80 -1.07 -8.80
C ASP A 175 5.51 -0.29 -8.54
N LYS A 176 5.26 0.78 -9.31
CA LYS A 176 4.10 1.66 -9.15
C LYS A 176 2.77 0.90 -9.15
N LYS A 177 2.67 -0.19 -9.91
CA LYS A 177 1.43 -0.99 -9.97
C LYS A 177 1.13 -1.75 -8.65
N ASP A 178 2.14 -1.90 -7.80
CA ASP A 178 2.11 -2.72 -6.60
C ASP A 178 1.82 -1.88 -5.33
N VAL A 179 1.87 -0.55 -5.46
CA VAL A 179 1.54 0.40 -4.39
C VAL A 179 0.07 0.77 -4.47
N LEU A 180 -0.68 0.46 -3.41
CA LEU A 180 -2.11 0.75 -3.35
C LEU A 180 -2.37 2.15 -2.78
N LEU A 181 -1.59 2.57 -1.78
CA LEU A 181 -1.74 3.88 -1.14
C LEU A 181 -0.40 4.41 -0.61
N GLY A 182 -0.18 5.72 -0.80
CA GLY A 182 0.98 6.44 -0.27
C GLY A 182 2.22 6.37 -1.16
N GLY A 183 3.29 7.04 -0.72
CA GLY A 183 4.62 7.03 -1.35
C GLY A 183 4.92 8.20 -2.31
N PHE A 184 6.19 8.28 -2.72
CA PHE A 184 6.82 9.30 -3.55
C PHE A 184 7.00 8.75 -4.97
N ASP A 185 6.41 9.39 -5.97
CA ASP A 185 6.61 8.98 -7.36
C ASP A 185 8.03 9.36 -7.81
N LEU A 186 8.85 8.38 -8.19
CA LEU A 186 10.20 8.61 -8.68
C LEU A 186 10.26 8.82 -10.19
N ASP A 187 9.16 8.62 -10.93
CA ASP A 187 9.18 8.65 -12.40
C ASP A 187 9.74 9.99 -12.93
N GLU A 188 9.36 11.12 -12.33
CA GLU A 188 9.87 12.45 -12.72
C GLU A 188 11.35 12.67 -12.35
N LEU A 189 11.77 12.20 -11.18
CA LEU A 189 13.16 12.31 -10.72
C LEU A 189 14.10 11.49 -11.59
N LEU A 190 13.69 10.28 -11.96
CA LEU A 190 14.45 9.38 -12.83
C LEU A 190 14.59 9.96 -14.24
N GLN A 191 13.51 10.52 -14.80
CA GLN A 191 13.54 11.17 -16.11
C GLN A 191 14.45 12.41 -16.14
N LYS A 192 14.46 13.21 -15.08
CA LYS A 192 15.31 14.40 -14.98
C LYS A 192 16.79 14.03 -14.95
N GLN A 193 17.16 13.02 -14.17
CA GLN A 193 18.55 12.58 -14.05
C GLN A 193 19.08 11.85 -15.28
N GLN A 194 18.25 11.10 -16.01
CA GLN A 194 18.65 10.52 -17.31
C GLN A 194 18.96 11.63 -18.32
N LYS A 195 18.12 12.67 -18.40
CA LYS A 195 18.38 13.84 -19.27
C LYS A 195 19.66 14.59 -18.92
N ASP A 196 20.05 14.64 -17.64
CA ASP A 196 21.29 15.30 -17.22
C ASP A 196 22.55 14.45 -17.51
N LYS A 197 22.43 13.11 -17.58
CA LYS A 197 23.53 12.22 -18.03
C LYS A 197 23.74 12.26 -19.54
N ASP A 198 22.69 12.50 -20.31
CA ASP A 198 22.74 12.59 -21.77
C ASP A 198 23.15 13.98 -22.29
N LYS A 199 23.35 14.96 -21.39
CA LYS A 199 23.91 16.26 -21.78
C LYS A 199 25.37 16.10 -22.20
N PRO A 200 25.77 16.59 -23.38
CA PRO A 200 27.16 16.57 -23.79
C PRO A 200 27.99 17.35 -22.78
N ASN A 201 29.08 16.72 -22.33
CA ASN A 201 30.03 17.36 -21.44
C ASN A 201 30.59 18.61 -22.16
N PRO A 202 30.40 19.83 -21.63
CA PRO A 202 30.90 21.04 -22.28
C PRO A 202 32.44 21.13 -22.33
N HIS A 203 33.14 20.11 -21.80
CA HIS A 203 34.59 19.98 -21.81
C HIS A 203 35.10 18.72 -22.53
N LYS A 204 34.38 18.20 -23.53
CA LYS A 204 34.93 17.24 -24.50
C LYS A 204 34.96 17.83 -25.91
#